data_AF-A0A8R2HBL8-F1
#
_entry.id   AF-A0A8R2HBL8-F1
#
_cell.length_a   1.000
_cell.length_b   1.000
_cell.length_c   1.000
_cell.angle_alpha   90.00
_cell.angle_beta   90.00
_cell.angle_gamma   90.00
#
_symmetry.space_group_name_H-M   'P 1'
#
loop_
_entity.id
_entity.type
_entity.pdbx_description
1 polymer ?
#
loop_
_entity_poly.entity_id
_entity_poly.type
_entity_poly.pdbx_seq_one_letter_code
_entity_poly.pdbx_strand_id
1 'polypeptide(L)'
;MINSMPSKDGHSESRNAEIILEVTQSLKNTYCLKHGLSDIQCAKDLTKVNLTGTTLGEMCMPEYYNNNSCIGYEYDYRSFDGSCNNLKRKYLGKANTPYKRLLFPVYTDGNIS
;
A
#
# COMPACT_ATOMS: atom_id res chain seq x y z
N MET A 1 -16.21 18.15 -21.10
CA MET A 1 -15.91 17.06 -20.14
C MET A 1 -14.40 16.91 -20.09
N ILE A 2 -13.80 16.98 -18.91
CA ILE A 2 -12.37 16.69 -18.75
C ILE A 2 -12.26 15.17 -18.75
N ASN A 3 -11.66 14.60 -19.80
CA ASN A 3 -11.29 13.19 -19.81
C ASN A 3 -10.23 13.00 -18.71
N SER A 4 -10.69 12.59 -17.54
CA SER A 4 -9.83 12.35 -16.38
C SER A 4 -9.28 10.95 -16.52
N MET A 5 -8.17 10.81 -17.25
CA MET A 5 -7.39 9.58 -17.26
C MET A 5 -6.38 9.64 -16.10
N PRO A 6 -6.08 8.49 -15.45
CA PRO A 6 -4.98 8.42 -14.51
C PRO A 6 -3.68 8.91 -15.15
N SER A 7 -2.80 9.54 -14.38
CA SER A 7 -1.41 9.73 -14.83
C SER A 7 -0.79 8.36 -15.13
N LYS A 8 0.30 8.32 -15.91
CA LYS A 8 1.02 7.06 -16.18
C LYS A 8 1.36 6.31 -14.89
N ASP A 9 1.81 7.05 -13.88
CA ASP A 9 2.12 6.50 -12.56
C ASP A 9 0.86 6.00 -11.85
N GLY A 10 -0.24 6.77 -11.88
CA GLY A 10 -1.53 6.34 -11.34
C GLY A 10 -2.08 5.07 -12.01
N HIS A 11 -1.85 4.90 -13.31
CA HIS A 11 -2.20 3.68 -14.04
C HIS A 11 -1.32 2.49 -13.60
N SER A 12 -0.02 2.72 -13.41
CA SER A 12 0.92 1.70 -12.91
C SER A 12 0.53 1.23 -11.50
N GLU A 13 0.26 2.17 -10.58
CA GLU A 13 -0.13 1.84 -9.21
C GLU A 13 -1.46 1.11 -9.14
N SER A 14 -2.43 1.49 -9.98
CA SER A 14 -3.71 0.76 -10.08
C SER A 14 -3.49 -0.69 -10.51
N ARG A 15 -2.59 -0.93 -11.47
CA ARG A 15 -2.26 -2.27 -11.94
C ARG A 15 -1.52 -3.09 -10.88
N ASN A 16 -0.60 -2.46 -10.15
CA ASN A 16 0.09 -3.09 -9.03
C ASN A 16 -0.91 -3.51 -7.94
N ALA A 17 -1.87 -2.66 -7.61
CA ALA A 17 -2.92 -2.96 -6.65
C ALA A 17 -3.80 -4.14 -7.08
N GLU A 18 -4.16 -4.22 -8.37
CA GLU A 18 -4.90 -5.35 -8.93
C GLU A 18 -4.11 -6.66 -8.81
N ILE A 19 -2.82 -6.65 -9.15
CA ILE A 19 -1.94 -7.83 -9.01
C ILE A 19 -1.85 -8.27 -7.54
N ILE A 20 -1.66 -7.34 -6.61
CA ILE A 20 -1.56 -7.63 -5.17
C ILE A 20 -2.88 -8.26 -4.66
N LEU A 21 -4.03 -7.77 -5.12
CA LEU A 21 -5.34 -8.31 -4.76
C LEU A 21 -5.48 -9.76 -5.23
N GLU A 22 -5.16 -10.04 -6.50
CA GLU A 22 -5.21 -11.39 -7.09
C GLU A 22 -4.26 -12.37 -6.37
N VAL A 23 -3.03 -11.94 -6.07
CA VAL A 23 -2.06 -12.73 -5.31
C VAL A 23 -2.60 -13.05 -3.91
N THR A 24 -3.20 -12.07 -3.25
CA THR A 24 -3.76 -12.25 -1.90
C THR A 24 -4.94 -13.21 -1.91
N GLN A 25 -5.83 -13.10 -2.90
CA GLN A 25 -6.95 -14.04 -3.09
C GLN A 25 -6.45 -15.46 -3.35
N SER A 26 -5.45 -15.62 -4.22
CA SER A 26 -4.83 -16.90 -4.49
C SER A 26 -4.21 -17.52 -3.22
N LEU A 27 -3.48 -16.74 -2.42
CA LEU A 27 -2.92 -17.19 -1.14
C LEU A 27 -4.00 -17.58 -0.13
N LYS A 28 -5.09 -16.80 -0.03
CA LYS A 28 -6.23 -17.16 0.82
C LYS A 28 -6.75 -18.55 0.45
N ASN A 29 -6.99 -18.78 -0.84
CA ASN A 29 -7.62 -20.01 -1.33
C ASN A 29 -6.69 -21.23 -1.29
N THR A 30 -5.41 -21.04 -1.63
CA THR A 30 -4.45 -22.15 -1.77
C THR A 30 -3.71 -22.50 -0.48
N TYR A 31 -3.53 -21.53 0.41
CA TYR A 31 -2.82 -21.69 1.66
C TYR A 31 -3.76 -21.59 2.87
N CYS A 32 -4.43 -20.46 3.06
CA CYS A 32 -5.15 -20.22 4.31
C CYS A 32 -6.33 -21.17 4.52
N LEU A 33 -7.19 -21.35 3.51
CA LEU A 33 -8.30 -22.30 3.58
C LEU A 33 -7.80 -23.74 3.75
N LYS A 34 -6.75 -24.11 3.02
CA LYS A 34 -6.15 -25.46 3.09
C LYS A 34 -5.61 -25.78 4.48
N HIS A 35 -5.06 -24.78 5.16
CA HIS A 35 -4.53 -24.92 6.52
C HIS A 35 -5.56 -24.63 7.63
N GLY A 36 -6.84 -24.42 7.28
CA GLY A 36 -7.90 -24.18 8.25
C GLY A 36 -7.75 -22.86 9.00
N LEU A 37 -7.06 -21.87 8.44
CA LEU A 37 -6.88 -20.57 9.04
C LEU A 37 -8.14 -19.73 8.86
N SER A 38 -8.57 -19.04 9.92
CA SER A 38 -9.60 -18.01 9.78
C SER A 38 -9.07 -16.84 8.95
N ASP A 39 -9.98 -16.11 8.30
CA ASP A 39 -9.65 -14.94 7.48
C ASP A 39 -8.78 -13.92 8.23
N ILE A 40 -9.10 -13.66 9.51
CA ILE A 40 -8.33 -12.75 10.36
C ILE A 40 -6.94 -13.31 10.67
N GLN A 41 -6.84 -14.62 10.94
CA GLN A 41 -5.54 -15.24 11.22
C GLN A 41 -4.65 -15.26 9.98
N CYS A 42 -5.23 -15.62 8.83
CA CYS A 42 -4.59 -15.54 7.52
C CYS A 42 -4.04 -14.13 7.25
N ALA A 43 -4.87 -13.09 7.43
CA ALA A 43 -4.44 -11.70 7.25
C ALA A 43 -3.27 -11.35 8.17
N LYS A 44 -3.35 -11.70 9.47
CA LYS A 44 -2.26 -11.47 10.43
C LYS A 44 -0.97 -12.18 10.02
N ASP A 45 -1.05 -13.41 9.52
CA ASP A 45 0.14 -14.16 9.13
C ASP A 45 0.74 -13.66 7.82
N LEU A 46 -0.09 -13.27 6.84
CA LEU A 46 0.36 -12.62 5.61
C LEU A 46 1.11 -11.31 5.89
N THR A 47 0.68 -10.51 6.89
CA THR A 47 1.41 -9.28 7.26
C THR A 47 2.83 -9.52 7.81
N LYS A 48 3.15 -10.75 8.22
CA LYS A 48 4.48 -11.12 8.75
C LYS A 48 5.42 -11.63 7.65
N VAL A 49 4.90 -11.89 6.45
CA VAL A 49 5.72 -12.37 5.33
C VAL A 49 6.67 -11.24 4.91
N ASN A 50 7.97 -11.54 4.89
CA ASN A 50 8.97 -10.58 4.45
C ASN A 50 8.95 -10.47 2.92
N LEU A 51 8.62 -9.29 2.41
CA LEU A 51 8.61 -8.99 0.98
C LEU A 51 9.87 -8.25 0.51
N THR A 52 10.84 -8.02 1.39
CA THR A 52 12.08 -7.28 1.06
C THR A 52 12.84 -7.98 -0.05
N GLY A 53 13.21 -7.25 -1.11
CA GLY A 53 13.94 -7.79 -2.27
C GLY A 53 13.07 -8.64 -3.21
N THR A 54 11.74 -8.59 -3.06
CA THR A 54 10.80 -9.24 -3.99
C THR A 54 10.10 -8.20 -4.85
N THR A 55 9.66 -8.62 -6.05
CA THR A 55 8.84 -7.78 -6.94
C THR A 55 7.55 -7.31 -6.28
N LEU A 56 6.93 -8.15 -5.44
CA LEU A 56 5.73 -7.79 -4.68
C LEU A 56 6.03 -6.70 -3.64
N GLY A 57 7.20 -6.76 -3.00
CA GLY A 57 7.65 -5.73 -2.07
C GLY A 57 7.91 -4.38 -2.76
N GLU A 58 8.47 -4.41 -3.98
CA GLU A 58 8.67 -3.21 -4.80
C GLU A 58 7.35 -2.57 -5.25
N MET A 59 6.31 -3.37 -5.49
CA MET A 59 4.96 -2.87 -5.80
C MET A 59 4.28 -2.16 -4.62
N CYS A 60 4.71 -2.41 -3.38
CA CYS A 60 4.05 -1.90 -2.17
C CYS A 60 4.45 -0.46 -1.79
N MET A 61 4.78 0.38 -2.79
CA MET A 61 5.19 1.78 -2.62
C MET A 61 6.29 1.96 -1.54
N PRO A 62 7.49 1.37 -1.74
CA PRO A 62 8.57 1.38 -0.76
C PRO A 62 9.01 2.80 -0.34
N GLU A 63 8.70 3.82 -1.14
CA GLU A 63 8.95 5.23 -0.87
C GLU A 63 8.29 5.69 0.44
N TYR A 64 7.16 5.08 0.86
CA TYR A 64 6.55 5.37 2.16
C TYR A 64 7.45 5.04 3.35
N TYR A 65 8.32 4.04 3.19
CA TYR A 65 9.16 3.50 4.26
C TYR A 65 10.62 3.94 4.13
N ASN A 66 11.03 4.38 2.94
CA ASN A 66 12.36 4.89 2.69
C ASN A 66 12.57 6.29 3.28
N ASN A 67 13.76 6.52 3.84
CA ASN A 67 14.15 7.80 4.42
C ASN A 67 14.63 8.77 3.32
N ASN A 68 13.79 9.05 2.31
CA ASN A 68 14.13 9.97 1.21
C ASN A 68 14.44 11.35 1.76
N SER A 69 15.61 11.95 1.56
CA SER A 69 15.92 13.24 2.22
C SER A 69 14.96 14.38 1.77
N CYS A 70 14.49 15.22 2.71
CA CYS A 70 13.78 16.46 2.39
C CYS A 70 14.83 17.49 1.95
N ILE A 71 15.33 17.34 0.71
CA ILE A 71 16.35 18.23 0.14
C ILE A 71 15.66 19.33 -0.64
N GLY A 72 16.05 20.59 -0.41
CA GLY A 72 15.61 21.72 -1.23
C GLY A 72 14.24 22.31 -0.88
N TYR A 73 13.58 21.82 0.17
CA TYR A 73 12.43 22.51 0.75
C TYR A 73 12.92 23.40 1.89
N GLU A 74 13.08 24.68 1.60
CA GLU A 74 13.20 25.70 2.64
C GLU A 74 11.93 25.62 3.51
N TYR A 75 12.11 25.23 4.78
CA TYR A 75 11.08 24.71 5.70
C TYR A 75 10.01 25.72 6.15
N ASP A 76 9.83 26.83 5.45
CA ASP A 76 8.95 27.91 5.89
C ASP A 76 7.48 27.65 5.50
N TYR A 77 7.23 26.76 4.54
CA TYR A 77 5.88 26.50 4.02
C TYR A 77 5.58 25.01 3.79
N ARG A 78 4.29 24.70 3.73
CA ARG A 78 3.80 23.34 3.42
C ARG A 78 4.01 23.04 1.94
N SER A 79 4.41 21.82 1.63
CA SER A 79 4.39 21.32 0.25
C SER A 79 2.95 21.22 -0.26
N PHE A 80 2.79 21.36 -1.57
CA PHE A 80 1.47 21.29 -2.22
C PHE A 80 0.74 19.96 -1.94
N ASP A 81 1.49 18.87 -1.83
CA ASP A 81 0.94 17.53 -1.64
C ASP A 81 1.08 17.02 -0.20
N GLY A 82 1.53 17.82 0.76
CA GLY A 82 1.69 17.40 2.16
C GLY A 82 2.91 16.52 2.46
N SER A 83 3.77 16.24 1.47
CA SER A 83 5.08 15.62 1.70
C SER A 83 5.96 16.45 2.64
N CYS A 84 6.89 15.80 3.35
CA CYS A 84 7.82 16.42 4.29
C CYS A 84 7.19 17.10 5.53
N ASN A 85 5.88 16.95 5.78
CA ASN A 85 5.25 17.41 7.03
C ASN A 85 5.73 16.61 8.27
N ASN A 86 6.19 15.37 8.07
CA ASN A 86 6.84 14.57 9.11
C ASN A 86 8.30 14.26 8.71
N LEU A 87 9.25 14.86 9.43
CA LEU A 87 10.69 14.76 9.10
C LEU A 87 11.25 13.34 9.19
N LYS A 88 10.66 12.47 10.03
CA LYS A 88 11.05 11.06 10.17
C LYS A 88 10.43 10.17 9.09
N ARG A 89 9.20 10.47 8.68
CA ARG A 89 8.39 9.69 7.74
C ARG A 89 7.72 10.62 6.74
N LYS A 90 8.42 10.97 5.68
CA LYS A 90 8.13 12.16 4.87
C LYS A 90 6.89 12.04 4.00
N TYR A 91 6.45 10.83 3.71
CA TYR A 91 5.20 10.57 2.99
C TYR A 91 3.98 10.45 3.92
N LEU A 92 4.16 10.55 5.25
CA LEU A 92 3.05 10.46 6.18
C LEU A 92 2.13 11.69 6.05
N GLY A 93 0.93 11.46 5.53
CA GLY A 93 -0.05 12.52 5.28
C GLY A 93 0.09 13.21 3.93
N LYS A 94 0.95 12.71 3.04
CA LYS A 94 1.00 13.18 1.65
C LYS A 94 -0.30 12.80 0.91
N ALA A 95 -0.73 13.60 -0.04
CA ALA A 95 -1.86 13.34 -0.93
C ALA A 95 -1.57 12.20 -1.91
N ASN A 96 -2.65 11.57 -2.40
CA ASN A 96 -2.62 10.38 -3.26
C ASN A 96 -1.89 9.20 -2.61
N THR A 97 -2.15 9.01 -1.32
CA THR A 97 -1.59 7.92 -0.51
C THR A 97 -2.71 7.11 0.13
N PRO A 98 -2.53 5.80 0.36
CA PRO A 98 -3.59 4.98 0.93
C PRO A 98 -3.90 5.38 2.37
N TYR A 99 -5.19 5.34 2.73
CA TYR A 99 -5.61 5.55 4.11
C TYR A 99 -5.08 4.43 5.02
N LYS A 100 -4.53 4.83 6.18
CA LYS A 100 -4.12 3.88 7.21
C LYS A 100 -5.37 3.22 7.83
N ARG A 101 -5.40 1.90 7.87
CA ARG A 101 -6.44 1.14 8.56
C ARG A 101 -6.06 0.88 10.02
N LEU A 102 -7.02 1.04 10.93
CA LEU A 102 -6.87 0.68 12.36
C LEU A 102 -7.23 -0.78 12.62
N LEU A 103 -8.07 -1.37 11.78
CA LEU A 103 -8.54 -2.75 11.85
C LEU A 103 -8.29 -3.45 10.51
N PHE A 104 -8.20 -4.78 10.55
CA PHE A 104 -8.19 -5.58 9.32
C PHE A 104 -9.48 -5.34 8.52
N PRO A 105 -9.40 -5.30 7.19
CA PRO A 105 -10.58 -5.10 6.37
C PRO A 105 -11.51 -6.31 6.44
N VAL A 106 -12.80 -6.03 6.29
CA VAL A 106 -13.86 -7.04 6.18
C VAL A 106 -14.74 -6.61 5.01
N TYR A 107 -14.47 -7.14 3.83
CA TYR A 107 -15.25 -6.84 2.63
C TYR A 107 -16.42 -7.82 2.46
N THR A 108 -17.41 -7.41 1.66
CA THR A 108 -18.64 -8.18 1.43
C THR A 108 -18.42 -9.51 0.71
N ASP A 109 -17.37 -9.60 -0.11
CA ASP A 109 -16.93 -10.82 -0.80
C ASP A 109 -16.06 -11.71 0.10
N GLY A 110 -15.88 -11.34 1.37
CA GLY A 110 -15.03 -12.06 2.31
C GLY A 110 -13.53 -11.89 2.01
N ASN A 111 -13.13 -11.03 1.08
CA ASN A 111 -11.72 -10.75 0.88
C ASN A 111 -11.14 -10.04 2.12
N ILE A 112 -9.86 -10.24 2.36
CA ILE A 112 -9.12 -9.68 3.51
C ILE A 112 -8.06 -8.66 3.09
N SER A 113 -8.12 -8.17 1.84
CA SER A 113 -7.16 -7.22 1.25
C SER A 113 -7.87 -5.99 0.69
#